data_AF-A0A7J5TTI5-F1
#
_entry.id   AF-A0A7J5TTI5-F1
#
_cell.length_a   1.000
_cell.length_b   1.000
_cell.length_c   1.000
_cell.angle_alpha   90.00
_cell.angle_beta   90.00
_cell.angle_gamma   90.00
#
_symmetry.space_group_name_H-M   'P 1'
#
loop_
_entity.id
_entity.type
_entity.pdbx_description
1 polymer ?
#
loop_
_entity_poly.entity_id
_entity_poly.type
_entity_poly.pdbx_seq_one_letter_code
_entity_poly.pdbx_strand_id
1 'polypeptide(L)' 'MAKTTNILSVNDNQGIPLACSRPKAGQHNDLFAIEEQFGDLCAQPQVVSLRVGGLFLKADAGFASSQ' A
#
# COMPACT_ATOMS: atom_id res chain seq x y z
N MET A 1 16.15 15.45 12.16
CA MET A 1 15.45 14.16 12.06
C MET A 1 14.62 14.17 10.78
N ALA A 2 14.76 13.17 9.92
CA ALA A 2 13.94 13.03 8.71
C ALA A 2 12.56 12.47 9.09
N LYS A 3 11.48 13.05 8.54
CA LYS A 3 10.14 12.50 8.68
C LYS A 3 9.92 11.49 7.56
N THR A 4 9.69 10.23 7.90
CA THR A 4 9.39 9.15 6.95
C THR A 4 7.89 9.04 6.71
N THR A 5 7.49 8.41 5.61
CA THR A 5 6.09 8.20 5.23
C THR A 5 5.92 6.76 4.74
N ASN A 6 4.87 6.10 5.22
CA ASN A 6 4.53 4.72 4.87
C ASN A 6 3.37 4.72 3.87
N ILE A 7 3.51 3.98 2.78
CA ILE A 7 2.53 3.89 1.68
C ILE A 7 2.47 2.44 1.19
N LEU A 8 1.25 1.94 0.98
CA LEU A 8 0.99 0.75 0.17
C LEU A 8 0.78 1.17 -1.28
N SER A 9 1.29 0.39 -2.24
CA SER A 9 0.97 0.62 -3.66
C SER A 9 0.54 -0.67 -4.35
N VAL A 10 -0.43 -0.56 -5.25
CA VAL A 10 -0.80 -1.62 -6.18
C VAL A 10 -0.05 -1.38 -7.48
N ASN A 11 0.67 -2.40 -7.94
CA ASN A 11 1.48 -2.35 -9.15
C ASN A 11 1.04 -3.42 -10.15
N ASP A 12 1.32 -3.21 -11.42
CA ASP A 12 1.19 -4.26 -12.44
C ASP A 12 2.37 -5.27 -12.40
N ASN A 13 2.34 -6.24 -13.31
CA ASN A 13 3.35 -7.28 -13.43
C ASN A 13 4.72 -6.80 -13.94
N GLN A 14 4.82 -5.55 -14.40
CA GLN A 14 6.06 -4.89 -14.75
C GLN A 14 6.61 -4.06 -13.57
N GLY A 15 5.88 -4.02 -12.46
CA GLY A 15 6.22 -3.25 -11.26
C GLY A 15 5.80 -1.78 -11.35
N ILE A 16 5.00 -1.38 -12.34
CA ILE A 16 4.53 0.00 -12.50
C ILE A 16 3.42 0.28 -11.47
N PRO A 17 3.53 1.33 -10.65
CA PRO A 17 2.48 1.72 -9.71
C PRO A 17 1.22 2.19 -10.44
N LEU A 18 0.07 1.61 -10.07
CA LEU A 18 -1.25 1.96 -10.60
C LEU A 18 -2.07 2.79 -9.60
N ALA A 19 -1.89 2.54 -8.30
CA ALA A 19 -2.54 3.27 -7.21
C ALA A 19 -1.74 3.19 -5.92
N CYS A 20 -1.92 4.17 -5.04
CA CYS A 20 -1.24 4.24 -3.75
C CYS A 20 -2.24 4.56 -2.62
N SER A 21 -1.98 4.03 -1.42
CA SER A 21 -2.73 4.41 -0.23
C SER A 21 -2.47 5.88 0.12
N ARG A 22 -3.28 6.42 1.02
CA ARG A 22 -2.95 7.71 1.64
C ARG A 22 -1.61 7.58 2.39
N PRO A 23 -0.76 8.63 2.33
CA PRO A 23 0.47 8.66 3.10
C PRO A 23 0.15 8.65 4.59
N LYS A 24 0.81 7.76 5.35
CA LYS A 24 0.78 7.78 6.82
C LYS A 24 2.16 8.17 7.35
N ALA A 25 2.19 8.89 8.47
CA ALA A 25 3.46 9.29 9.09
C ALA A 25 4.22 8.05 9.57
N GLY A 26 5.48 7.90 9.15
CA GLY A 26 6.34 6.75 9.50
C GLY A 26 6.90 6.79 10.92
N GLN A 27 6.28 7.58 11.81
CA GLN A 27 6.56 7.55 13.25
C GLN A 27 5.83 6.39 13.96
N HIS A 28 4.90 5.74 13.26
CA HIS A 28 4.24 4.49 13.67
C HIS A 28 4.93 3.31 12.97
N ASN A 29 4.68 2.08 13.43
CA ASN A 29 5.12 0.90 12.69
C ASN A 29 4.37 0.78 11.35
N ASP A 30 4.92 0.02 10.41
CA ASP A 30 4.38 -0.04 9.05
C ASP A 30 3.02 -0.74 8.97
N LEU A 31 2.69 -1.56 9.97
CA LEU A 31 1.37 -2.22 10.09
C LEU A 31 0.28 -1.31 10.68
N PHE A 32 0.61 -0.08 11.11
CA PHE A 32 -0.34 0.81 11.74
C PHE A 32 -1.50 1.15 10.79
N ALA A 33 -2.72 0.76 11.20
CA ALA A 33 -3.94 0.96 10.43
C ALA A 33 -3.89 0.33 9.02
N ILE A 34 -3.14 -0.77 8.85
CA ILE A 34 -2.97 -1.42 7.55
C ILE A 34 -4.30 -1.87 6.92
N GLU A 35 -5.26 -2.35 7.72
CA GLU A 35 -6.58 -2.75 7.24
C GLU A 35 -7.37 -1.56 6.68
N GLU A 36 -7.34 -0.42 7.36
CA GLU A 36 -7.95 0.84 6.90
C GLU A 36 -7.24 1.33 5.63
N GLN A 37 -5.91 1.35 5.61
CA GLN A 37 -5.14 1.77 4.44
C GLN A 37 -5.40 0.91 3.21
N PHE A 38 -5.48 -0.41 3.39
CA PHE A 38 -5.76 -1.34 2.32
C PHE A 38 -7.21 -1.24 1.86
N GLY A 39 -8.17 -1.12 2.78
CA GLY A 39 -9.58 -0.90 2.46
C GLY A 39 -9.79 0.39 1.66
N ASP A 40 -9.19 1.49 2.11
CA ASP A 40 -9.21 2.78 1.40
C ASP A 40 -8.60 2.66 0.00
N LEU A 41 -7.49 1.91 -0.14
CA LEU A 41 -6.85 1.67 -1.44
C LEU A 41 -7.75 0.87 -2.38
N CYS A 42 -8.37 -0.21 -1.89
CA CYS A 42 -9.31 -1.02 -2.67
C CYS A 42 -10.58 -0.26 -3.07
N ALA A 43 -11.03 0.70 -2.26
CA ALA A 43 -12.19 1.53 -2.56
C ALA A 43 -11.92 2.64 -3.60
N GLN A 44 -10.67 2.86 -3.99
CA GLN A 44 -10.33 3.88 -4.98
C GLN A 44 -10.94 3.53 -6.36
N PRO A 45 -11.57 4.47 -7.08
CA PRO A 45 -12.19 4.21 -8.39
C PRO A 45 -11.22 3.58 -9.41
N GLN A 46 -9.97 4.01 -9.39
CA GLN A 46 -8.89 3.47 -10.22
C GLN A 46 -8.53 2.03 -9.88
N VAL A 47 -8.78 1.54 -8.66
CA VAL A 47 -8.49 0.16 -8.23
C VAL A 47 -9.70 -0.74 -8.46
N VAL A 48 -10.91 -0.27 -8.15
CA VAL A 48 -12.18 -1.02 -8.33
C VAL A 48 -12.37 -1.48 -9.78
N SER A 49 -11.86 -0.72 -10.75
CA SER A 49 -12.00 -1.01 -12.18
C SER A 49 -10.89 -1.90 -12.74
N LEU A 50 -9.87 -2.26 -11.95
CA LEU A 50 -8.75 -3.08 -12.42
C LEU A 50 -9.11 -4.56 -12.45
N ARG A 51 -8.57 -5.27 -13.44
CA ARG A 51 -8.50 -6.72 -13.36
C ARG A 51 -7.46 -7.09 -12.31
N VAL A 52 -7.86 -7.88 -11.32
CA VAL A 52 -6.98 -8.30 -10.21
C VAL A 52 -5.84 -9.21 -10.68
N GLY A 53 -6.03 -9.93 -11.79
CA GLY A 53 -5.01 -10.80 -12.37
C GLY A 53 -3.76 -10.03 -12.80
N GLY A 54 -2.61 -10.38 -12.23
CA GLY A 54 -1.33 -9.72 -12.52
C GLY A 54 -1.07 -8.45 -11.71
N LEU A 55 -1.91 -8.14 -10.72
CA LEU A 55 -1.64 -7.08 -9.75
C LEU A 55 -0.81 -7.60 -8.58
N PHE A 56 0.07 -6.74 -8.08
CA PHE A 56 0.92 -6.99 -6.93
C PHE A 56 0.78 -5.86 -5.91
N LEU A 57 0.64 -6.21 -4.64
CA LEU A 57 0.74 -5.25 -3.55
C LEU A 57 2.22 -5.06 -3.22
N LYS A 58 2.75 -3.86 -3.47
CA LYS A 58 4.08 -3.48 -3.04
C LYS A 58 3.99 -2.89 -1.63
N ALA A 59 4.65 -3.57 -0.72
CA ALA A 59 4.90 -3.17 0.65
C ALA A 59 6.40 -3.39 0.95
N ASP A 60 7.00 -2.56 1.79
CA ASP A 60 8.40 -2.75 2.20
C ASP A 60 8.52 -3.80 3.32
N ALA A 61 9.76 -4.08 3.74
CA ALA A 61 10.06 -5.11 4.73
C ALA A 61 9.42 -4.83 6.12
N GLY A 62 9.06 -3.59 6.42
CA GLY A 62 8.40 -3.24 7.67
C GLY A 62 6.95 -3.75 7.77
N PHE A 63 6.32 -4.03 6.62
CA PHE A 63 4.99 -4.64 6.55
C PHE A 63 5.02 -6.17 6.74
N ALA A 64 6.20 -6.79 6.78
CA ALA A 64 6.31 -8.19 7.16
C ALA A 64 6.21 -8.31 8.69
N SER A 65 5.08 -8.83 9.20
CA SER A 65 4.99 -9.17 10.62
C SER A 65 5.85 -10.41 10.92
N SER A 66 6.62 -10.37 12.00
CA SER A 66 7.38 -11.50 12.52
C SER A 66 6.57 -12.36 13.51
N GLN A 67 5.23 -12.37 13.37
CA GLN A 67 4.38 -13.29 14.15
C GLN A 67 4.49 -14.71 13.64
#